data_AF-V9W9Y5-F1
#
_entry.id   AF-V9W9Y5-F1
#
_cell.length_a   1.000
_cell.length_b   1.000
_cell.length_c   1.000
_cell.angle_alpha   90.00
_cell.angle_beta   90.00
_cell.angle_gamma   90.00
#
_symmetry.space_group_name_H-M   'P 1'
#
loop_
_entity.id
_entity.type
_entity.pdbx_description
1 polymer ?
#
loop_
_entity_poly.entity_id
_entity_poly.type
_entity_poly.pdbx_seq_one_letter_code
_entity_poly.pdbx_strand_id
1 'polypeptide(L)'
;MKLSKGMKMKFSLAIALSHHADLLIMDEPTAGLDPIFRRELLDLLSNLIQDESKTVLFSTHITADLDRIADYITFIHQGNLVFSEERNIIEENYALIKGPAHLLDRDVVIGVAMSSLGMLGEFIVSLLSEESHVFKISPSLLLTKRSTRF
;
A
#
# COMPACT_ATOMS: atom_id res chain seq x y z
N MET A 1 -12.43 20.69 -26.10
CA MET A 1 -12.09 20.78 -24.67
C MET A 1 -11.27 19.55 -24.28
N LYS A 2 -10.14 19.73 -23.58
CA LYS A 2 -9.29 18.61 -23.12
C LYS A 2 -9.54 18.44 -21.62
N LEU A 3 -10.14 17.32 -21.21
CA LEU A 3 -10.37 17.02 -19.79
C LEU A 3 -9.04 16.79 -19.07
N SER A 4 -8.91 17.26 -17.83
CA SER A 4 -7.76 16.93 -16.97
C SER A 4 -7.74 15.43 -16.66
N LYS A 5 -6.60 14.92 -16.20
CA LYS A 5 -6.49 13.50 -15.81
C LYS A 5 -7.51 13.12 -14.73
N GLY A 6 -7.67 13.97 -13.72
CA GLY A 6 -8.68 13.78 -12.67
C GLY A 6 -10.12 13.85 -13.18
N MET A 7 -10.43 14.74 -14.11
CA MET A 7 -11.77 14.82 -14.73
C MET A 7 -12.08 13.56 -15.55
N LYS A 8 -11.11 13.02 -16.29
CA LYS A 8 -11.27 11.76 -17.01
C LYS A 8 -11.51 10.59 -16.05
N MET A 9 -10.77 10.53 -14.94
CA MET A 9 -10.95 9.49 -13.92
C MET A 9 -12.36 9.54 -13.30
N LYS A 10 -12.82 10.72 -12.87
CA LYS A 10 -14.18 10.89 -12.32
C LYS A 10 -15.26 10.52 -13.33
N PHE A 11 -15.07 10.87 -14.60
CA PHE A 11 -16.01 10.51 -15.66
C PHE A 11 -16.07 9.00 -15.87
N SER A 12 -14.91 8.32 -15.95
CA SER A 12 -14.85 6.85 -16.05
C SER A 12 -15.51 6.18 -14.84
N LEU A 13 -15.28 6.71 -13.64
CA LEU A 13 -15.89 6.20 -12.41
C LEU A 13 -17.41 6.39 -12.43
N ALA A 14 -17.91 7.57 -12.82
CA ALA A 14 -19.35 7.81 -12.95
C ALA A 14 -20.02 6.83 -13.94
N ILE A 15 -19.35 6.50 -15.05
CA ILE A 15 -19.83 5.48 -15.99
C ILE A 15 -19.88 4.11 -15.33
N ALA A 16 -18.79 3.69 -14.66
CA ALA A 16 -18.72 2.39 -13.99
C ALA A 16 -19.83 2.25 -12.93
N LEU A 17 -20.07 3.31 -12.15
CA LEU A 17 -21.09 3.33 -11.10
C LEU A 17 -22.53 3.42 -11.65
N SER A 18 -22.74 4.02 -12.83
CA SER A 18 -24.09 4.13 -13.41
C SER A 18 -24.72 2.79 -13.79
N HIS A 19 -23.91 1.74 -13.95
CA HIS A 19 -24.38 0.39 -14.24
C HIS A 19 -24.58 -0.46 -12.98
N HIS A 20 -24.51 0.15 -11.79
CA HIS A 20 -24.64 -0.54 -10.50
C HIS A 20 -23.63 -1.69 -10.32
N ALA A 21 -22.39 -1.53 -10.81
CA ALA A 21 -21.36 -2.57 -10.68
C ALA A 21 -21.17 -3.00 -9.22
N ASP A 22 -21.11 -4.31 -8.97
CA ASP A 22 -20.84 -4.87 -7.63
C ASP A 22 -19.33 -4.98 -7.36
N LEU A 23 -18.51 -5.00 -8.42
CA LEU A 23 -17.05 -5.04 -8.34
C LEU A 23 -16.44 -3.95 -9.22
N LEU A 24 -15.60 -3.12 -8.62
CA LEU A 24 -14.82 -2.09 -9.29
C LEU A 24 -13.33 -2.45 -9.21
N ILE A 25 -12.69 -2.65 -10.37
CA ILE A 25 -11.25 -2.91 -10.47
C ILE A 25 -10.56 -1.69 -11.09
N MET A 26 -9.51 -1.19 -10.44
CA MET A 26 -8.77 -0.01 -10.88
C MET A 26 -7.26 -0.22 -10.80
N ASP A 27 -6.57 0.00 -11.91
CA ASP A 27 -5.11 -0.01 -11.93
C ASP A 27 -4.56 1.39 -11.70
N GLU A 28 -3.82 1.59 -10.61
CA GLU A 28 -3.14 2.83 -10.23
C GLU A 28 -4.05 4.10 -10.35
N PRO A 29 -5.24 4.11 -9.73
CA PRO A 29 -6.25 5.16 -9.98
C PRO A 29 -5.82 6.55 -9.46
N THR A 30 -4.87 6.62 -8.55
CA THR A 30 -4.36 7.88 -7.97
C THR A 30 -3.11 8.41 -8.68
N ALA A 31 -2.55 7.66 -9.64
CA ALA A 31 -1.31 8.00 -10.30
C ALA A 31 -1.44 9.29 -11.12
N GLY A 32 -0.52 10.24 -10.92
CA GLY A 32 -0.49 11.51 -11.64
C GLY A 32 -1.71 12.43 -11.39
N LEU A 33 -2.49 12.15 -10.34
CA LEU A 33 -3.43 13.11 -9.78
C LEU A 33 -2.68 14.02 -8.80
N ASP A 34 -3.06 15.29 -8.74
CA ASP A 34 -2.59 16.18 -7.68
C ASP A 34 -3.19 15.76 -6.32
N PRO A 35 -2.61 16.25 -5.20
CA PRO A 35 -3.02 15.82 -3.87
C PRO A 35 -4.49 16.10 -3.53
N ILE A 36 -5.12 17.13 -4.12
CA ILE A 36 -6.52 17.47 -3.84
C ILE A 36 -7.42 16.43 -4.51
N PHE A 37 -7.25 16.22 -5.81
CA PHE A 37 -8.05 15.26 -6.57
C PHE A 37 -7.86 13.82 -6.09
N ARG A 38 -6.65 13.46 -5.65
CA ARG A 38 -6.40 12.15 -5.03
C ARG A 38 -7.26 11.93 -3.79
N ARG A 39 -7.29 12.89 -2.87
CA ARG A 39 -8.10 12.79 -1.65
C ARG A 39 -9.59 12.66 -1.98
N GLU A 40 -10.08 13.49 -2.91
CA GLU A 40 -11.47 13.40 -3.36
C GLU A 40 -11.83 12.03 -3.95
N LEU A 41 -10.92 11.42 -4.70
CA LEU A 41 -11.13 10.08 -5.23
C LEU A 41 -11.19 9.03 -4.12
N LEU A 42 -10.23 9.05 -3.18
CA LEU A 42 -10.22 8.13 -2.04
C LEU A 42 -11.46 8.28 -1.16
N ASP A 43 -11.93 9.51 -0.93
CA ASP A 43 -13.16 9.77 -0.19
C ASP A 43 -14.39 9.22 -0.90
N LEU A 44 -14.45 9.32 -2.23
CA LEU A 44 -15.52 8.72 -3.03
C LEU A 44 -15.50 7.18 -2.93
N LEU A 45 -14.32 6.56 -3.04
CA LEU A 45 -14.19 5.10 -2.90
C LEU A 45 -14.55 4.64 -1.48
N SER A 46 -14.12 5.36 -0.46
CA SER A 46 -14.47 5.06 0.94
C SER A 46 -15.99 5.08 1.15
N ASN A 47 -16.69 6.07 0.61
CA ASN A 47 -18.15 6.13 0.66
C ASN A 47 -18.82 4.98 -0.10
N LEU A 48 -18.21 4.51 -1.21
CA LEU A 48 -18.74 3.40 -1.98
C LEU A 48 -18.68 2.08 -1.20
N ILE A 49 -17.58 1.85 -0.50
CA ILE A 49 -17.33 0.59 0.24
C ILE A 49 -18.21 0.49 1.51
N GLN A 50 -18.82 1.60 1.96
CA GLN A 50 -19.84 1.56 3.02
C GLN A 50 -21.09 0.75 2.62
N ASP A 51 -21.33 0.56 1.32
CA ASP A 51 -22.34 -0.38 0.83
C ASP A 51 -21.72 -1.78 0.76
N GLU A 52 -22.13 -2.67 1.67
CA GLU A 52 -21.62 -4.05 1.76
C GLU A 52 -21.89 -4.89 0.49
N SER A 53 -22.74 -4.43 -0.42
CA SER A 53 -22.95 -5.07 -1.73
C SER A 53 -21.89 -4.69 -2.78
N LYS A 54 -20.96 -3.78 -2.45
CA LYS A 54 -19.95 -3.24 -3.35
C LYS A 54 -18.55 -3.64 -2.92
N THR A 55 -17.71 -3.99 -3.89
CA THR A 55 -16.30 -4.33 -3.69
C THR A 55 -15.42 -3.47 -4.57
N VAL A 56 -14.33 -2.95 -4.02
CA VAL A 56 -13.32 -2.18 -4.74
C VAL A 56 -11.97 -2.88 -4.63
N LEU A 57 -11.36 -3.19 -5.77
CA LEU A 57 -10.00 -3.69 -5.88
C LEU A 57 -9.16 -2.66 -6.62
N PHE A 58 -8.08 -2.17 -6.01
CA PHE A 58 -7.17 -1.26 -6.68
C PHE A 58 -5.71 -1.54 -6.37
N SER A 59 -4.84 -1.28 -7.35
CA SER A 59 -3.40 -1.27 -7.18
C SER A 59 -2.90 0.13 -6.85
N THR A 60 -1.89 0.22 -5.99
CA THR A 60 -1.16 1.47 -5.72
C THR A 60 0.23 1.15 -5.20
N HIS A 61 1.20 1.98 -5.56
CA HIS A 61 2.54 2.01 -4.95
C HIS A 61 2.64 2.99 -3.78
N ILE A 62 1.55 3.63 -3.39
CA ILE A 62 1.50 4.64 -2.33
C ILE A 62 0.82 4.05 -1.09
N THR A 63 1.60 3.70 -0.08
CA THR A 63 1.10 3.10 1.18
C THR A 63 0.04 3.95 1.87
N ALA A 64 0.20 5.28 1.86
CA ALA A 64 -0.76 6.20 2.48
C ALA A 64 -2.17 6.16 1.85
N ASP A 65 -2.29 5.70 0.60
CA ASP A 65 -3.60 5.50 -0.03
C ASP A 65 -4.28 4.23 0.52
N LEU A 66 -3.48 3.17 0.77
CA LEU A 66 -3.95 1.92 1.39
C LEU A 66 -4.41 2.15 2.83
N ASP A 67 -3.62 2.87 3.63
CA ASP A 67 -3.92 3.15 5.05
C ASP A 67 -5.28 3.84 5.25
N ARG A 68 -5.76 4.56 4.24
CA ARG A 68 -6.98 5.36 4.34
C ARG A 68 -8.25 4.58 4.06
N ILE A 69 -8.23 3.62 3.13
CA ILE A 69 -9.45 3.01 2.60
C ILE A 69 -9.40 1.49 2.45
N ALA A 70 -8.26 0.84 2.66
CA ALA A 70 -8.14 -0.60 2.45
C ALA A 70 -8.55 -1.38 3.69
N ASP A 71 -9.51 -2.29 3.54
CA ASP A 71 -9.84 -3.30 4.55
C ASP A 71 -8.85 -4.47 4.52
N TYR A 72 -8.42 -4.86 3.31
CA TYR A 72 -7.42 -5.89 3.06
C TYR A 72 -6.28 -5.33 2.22
N ILE A 73 -5.05 -5.77 2.49
CA ILE A 73 -3.88 -5.47 1.66
C ILE A 73 -3.31 -6.78 1.12
N THR A 74 -3.13 -6.81 -0.19
CA THR A 74 -2.44 -7.91 -0.87
C THR A 74 -1.09 -7.41 -1.36
N PHE A 75 -0.01 -8.04 -0.88
CA PHE A 75 1.34 -7.75 -1.34
C PHE A 75 1.80 -8.79 -2.34
N ILE A 76 2.21 -8.32 -3.52
CA ILE A 76 2.73 -9.14 -4.60
C ILE A 76 4.18 -8.73 -4.86
N HIS A 77 5.08 -9.70 -4.88
CA HIS A 77 6.49 -9.49 -5.17
C HIS A 77 6.97 -10.48 -6.22
N GLN A 78 7.59 -9.98 -7.30
CA GLN A 78 8.10 -10.80 -8.41
C GLN A 78 7.07 -11.78 -8.99
N GLY A 79 5.80 -11.37 -9.07
CA GLY A 79 4.69 -12.19 -9.58
C GLY A 79 4.15 -13.23 -8.59
N ASN A 80 4.66 -13.27 -7.36
CA ASN A 80 4.18 -14.15 -6.31
C ASN A 80 3.39 -13.37 -5.25
N LEU A 81 2.28 -13.95 -4.78
CA LEU A 81 1.54 -13.44 -3.64
C LEU A 81 2.35 -13.73 -2.38
N VAL A 82 2.75 -12.68 -1.67
CA VAL A 82 3.53 -12.76 -0.44
C VAL A 82 2.59 -12.87 0.76
N PHE A 83 1.59 -11.99 0.83
CA PHE A 83 0.50 -12.06 1.80
C PHE A 83 -0.77 -11.40 1.26
N SER A 84 -1.90 -11.75 1.85
CA SER A 84 -3.20 -11.11 1.65
C SER A 84 -3.95 -11.17 2.96
N GLU A 85 -3.94 -10.07 3.71
CA GLU A 85 -4.45 -10.01 5.09
C GLU A 85 -5.23 -8.73 5.32
N GLU A 86 -6.06 -8.73 6.37
CA GLU A 86 -6.73 -7.52 6.84
C GLU A 86 -5.69 -6.47 7.30
N ARG A 87 -5.97 -5.20 7.03
CA ARG A 87 -5.06 -4.08 7.29
C ARG A 87 -4.59 -4.02 8.75
N ASN A 88 -5.50 -4.27 9.68
CA ASN A 88 -5.24 -4.27 11.13
C ASN A 88 -4.19 -5.32 11.56
N ILE A 89 -4.18 -6.49 10.93
CA ILE A 89 -3.28 -7.59 11.27
C ILE A 89 -1.86 -7.32 10.76
N ILE A 90 -1.71 -6.50 9.71
CA ILE A 90 -0.40 -6.29 9.07
C ILE A 90 0.62 -5.67 10.03
N GLU A 91 0.18 -4.75 10.89
CA GLU A 91 1.05 -4.12 11.90
C GLU A 91 1.46 -5.11 13.01
N GLU A 92 0.68 -6.17 13.22
CA GLU A 92 0.95 -7.22 14.21
C GLU A 92 1.88 -8.30 13.64
N ASN A 93 1.69 -8.62 12.36
CA ASN A 93 2.35 -9.74 11.70
C ASN A 93 3.61 -9.34 10.91
N TYR A 94 3.76 -8.07 10.56
CA TYR A 94 4.85 -7.62 9.69
C TYR A 94 5.53 -6.35 10.20
N ALA A 95 6.82 -6.23 9.91
CA ALA A 95 7.58 -5.01 10.20
C ALA A 95 8.44 -4.59 9.00
N LEU A 96 8.58 -3.28 8.80
CA LEU A 96 9.55 -2.71 7.87
C LEU A 96 10.86 -2.45 8.60
N ILE A 97 11.92 -3.16 8.23
CA ILE A 97 13.27 -2.97 8.77
C ILE A 97 14.14 -2.29 7.73
N LYS A 98 14.87 -1.25 8.15
CA LYS A 98 15.91 -0.61 7.33
C LYS A 98 17.28 -1.01 7.85
N GLY A 99 18.11 -1.56 6.98
CA GLY A 99 19.44 -1.94 7.41
C GLY A 99 20.31 -2.58 6.33
N PRO A 100 21.50 -3.04 6.72
CA PRO A 100 22.34 -3.87 5.90
C PRO A 100 21.70 -5.25 5.72
N ALA A 101 21.65 -5.76 4.48
CA ALA A 101 21.05 -7.05 4.16
C ALA A 101 21.68 -8.24 4.92
N HIS A 102 22.96 -8.13 5.30
CA HIS A 102 23.69 -9.21 5.98
C HIS A 102 23.31 -9.38 7.46
N LEU A 103 22.60 -8.42 8.06
CA LEU A 103 22.13 -8.50 9.45
C LEU A 103 20.76 -9.15 9.59
N LEU A 104 20.12 -9.50 8.46
CA LEU A 104 18.80 -10.09 8.44
C LEU A 104 18.89 -11.59 8.19
N ASP A 105 18.21 -12.34 9.04
CA ASP A 105 17.96 -13.74 8.79
C ASP A 105 17.04 -13.87 7.56
N ARG A 106 17.42 -14.71 6.60
CA ARG A 106 16.69 -14.84 5.34
C ARG A 106 15.32 -15.50 5.54
N ASP A 107 15.18 -16.28 6.59
CA ASP A 107 13.97 -17.07 6.84
C ASP A 107 12.80 -16.21 7.33
N VAL A 108 13.07 -15.01 7.85
CA VAL A 108 12.04 -14.04 8.28
C VAL A 108 11.76 -12.96 7.24
N VAL A 109 12.58 -12.84 6.19
CA VAL A 109 12.44 -11.79 5.16
C VAL A 109 11.50 -12.25 4.06
N ILE A 110 10.37 -11.57 3.95
CA ILE A 110 9.35 -11.87 2.94
C ILE A 110 9.37 -10.91 1.74
N GLY A 111 10.10 -9.80 1.84
CA GLY A 111 10.27 -8.85 0.72
C GLY A 111 11.46 -7.93 0.90
N VAL A 112 12.10 -7.56 -0.21
CA VAL A 112 13.29 -6.69 -0.23
C VAL A 112 13.13 -5.56 -1.25
N ALA A 113 13.34 -4.33 -0.81
CA ALA A 113 13.55 -3.16 -1.66
C ALA A 113 14.97 -2.62 -1.44
N MET A 114 15.84 -2.72 -2.44
CA MET A 114 17.23 -2.26 -2.34
C MET A 114 17.39 -0.83 -2.85
N SER A 115 18.15 -0.01 -2.11
CA SER A 115 18.60 1.28 -2.63
C SER A 115 19.62 1.09 -3.77
N SER A 116 19.73 2.09 -4.64
CA SER A 116 20.61 2.08 -5.83
C SER A 116 22.10 1.89 -5.52
N LEU A 117 22.52 2.05 -4.26
CA LEU A 117 23.90 1.82 -3.81
C LEU A 117 24.13 0.43 -3.17
N GLY A 118 23.10 -0.40 -3.00
CA GLY A 118 23.21 -1.76 -2.47
C GLY A 118 23.61 -1.89 -0.99
N MET A 119 23.97 -0.79 -0.31
CA MET A 119 24.43 -0.82 1.09
C MET A 119 23.30 -0.82 2.13
N LEU A 120 22.13 -0.30 1.78
CA LEU A 120 20.95 -0.23 2.65
C LEU A 120 19.73 -0.76 1.88
N GLY A 121 19.03 -1.70 2.50
CA GLY A 121 17.75 -2.21 2.02
C GLY A 121 16.62 -1.87 2.99
N GLU A 122 15.42 -1.82 2.45
CA GLU A 122 14.14 -1.87 3.15
C GLU A 122 13.60 -3.29 3.04
N PHE A 123 13.31 -3.91 4.18
CA PHE A 123 12.93 -5.32 4.26
C PHE A 123 11.60 -5.43 4.97
N ILE A 124 10.67 -6.19 4.39
CA ILE A 124 9.45 -6.60 5.08
C ILE A 124 9.77 -7.94 5.73
N VAL A 125 9.60 -8.02 7.04
CA VAL A 125 9.81 -9.25 7.82
C VAL A 125 8.50 -9.74 8.42
N SER A 126 8.32 -11.06 8.49
CA SER A 126 7.21 -11.67 9.23
C SER A 126 7.59 -11.87 10.70
N LEU A 127 6.68 -11.50 11.59
CA LEU A 127 6.79 -11.59 13.05
C LEU A 127 6.22 -12.90 13.60
N LEU A 128 5.71 -13.79 12.74
CA LEU A 128 5.04 -15.05 13.09
C LEU A 128 5.99 -16.25 13.27
N SER A 129 7.31 -16.07 13.08
CA SER A 129 8.30 -17.15 13.24
C SER A 129 8.56 -17.43 14.72
N GLU A 130 8.20 -18.63 15.20
CA GLU A 130 8.46 -19.09 16.58
C GLU A 130 9.93 -19.44 16.88
N GLU A 131 10.82 -19.54 15.87
CA GLU A 131 12.21 -20.01 16.08
C GLU A 131 13.32 -18.97 15.91
N SER A 132 13.03 -17.74 15.51
CA SER A 132 14.10 -16.81 15.14
C SER A 132 14.26 -15.71 16.18
N HIS A 133 15.49 -15.52 16.66
CA HIS A 133 15.92 -14.33 17.38
C HIS A 133 15.72 -13.07 16.52
N VAL A 134 14.48 -12.63 16.34
CA VAL A 134 14.17 -11.35 15.72
C VAL A 134 14.63 -10.30 16.71
N PHE A 135 15.77 -9.68 16.40
CA PHE A 135 16.19 -8.46 17.08
C PHE A 135 15.04 -7.46 16.96
N LYS A 136 14.27 -7.34 18.04
CA LYS A 136 13.18 -6.39 18.19
C LYS A 136 13.81 -4.99 18.25
N ILE A 137 14.17 -4.45 17.09
CA ILE A 137 14.63 -3.07 16.99
C ILE A 137 13.41 -2.20 17.32
N SER A 138 13.55 -1.39 18.36
CA SER A 138 12.48 -0.66 19.03
C SER A 138 11.50 0.04 18.06
N PRO A 139 10.20 0.13 18.42
CA PRO A 139 9.16 0.86 17.66
C PRO A 139 9.48 2.34 17.36
N SER A 140 10.51 2.90 18.00
CA SER A 140 10.97 4.28 17.80
C SER A 140 11.65 4.53 16.45
N LEU A 141 11.86 3.53 15.59
CA LEU A 141 12.41 3.72 14.24
C LEU A 141 11.34 3.89 13.14
N LEU A 142 10.05 3.80 13.47
CA LEU A 142 8.94 3.88 12.49
C LEU A 142 8.57 5.31 12.05
N LEU A 143 9.21 6.35 12.58
CA LEU A 143 9.05 7.73 12.11
C LEU A 143 10.40 8.43 12.03
N THR A 144 10.94 8.55 10.82
CA THR A 144 11.82 9.68 10.50
C THR A 144 11.15 10.59 9.48
N LYS A 145 10.59 11.68 10.02
CA LYS A 145 10.34 12.92 9.28
C LYS A 145 11.69 13.62 9.10
N ARG A 146 12.11 13.90 7.87
CA ARG A 146 13.00 15.04 7.59
C ARG A 146 12.55 15.80 6.34
N SER A 147 12.04 16.99 6.62
CA SER A 147 12.13 18.16 5.74
C SER A 147 13.60 18.47 5.47
N THR A 148 13.95 18.64 4.20
CA THR A 148 14.94 19.65 3.82
C THR A 148 14.54 20.25 2.48
N ARG A 149 14.19 21.54 2.50
CA ARG A 149 14.29 22.44 1.35
C ARG A 149 15.68 22.28 0.73
N PHE A 150 15.76 22.20 -0.60
CA PHE A 150 16.20 23.32 -1.44
C PHE A 150 15.37 23.33 -2.72
#